data_AF-A0A7V5T513-F1
#
_entry.id   AF-A0A7V5T513-F1
#
_cell.length_a   1.000
_cell.length_b   1.000
_cell.length_c   1.000
_cell.angle_alpha   90.00
_cell.angle_beta   90.00
_cell.angle_gamma   90.00
#
_symmetry.space_group_name_H-M   'P 1'
#
loop_
_entity.id
_entity.type
_entity.pdbx_description
1 polymer ?
#
loop_
_entity_poly.entity_id
_entity_poly.type
_entity_poly.pdbx_seq_one_letter_code
_entity_poly.pdbx_strand_id
1 'polypeptide(L)'
;MTRPIITEADILALEPGTAFSVPPDALITPAAQDRARERGIEIRRSPNPSREAVALGADHAGFALKEKLKAWLIALGYEVRDFGTFDERPVDYPDIAHRVARAVSRGEIARAILLDGAG
;
A
#
# COMPACT_ATOMS: atom_id res chain seq x y z
N MET A 1 -3.94 10.43 -15.08
CA MET A 1 -2.70 10.27 -14.29
C MET A 1 -1.60 9.85 -15.24
N THR A 2 -0.48 10.55 -15.25
CA THR A 2 0.64 10.32 -16.16
C THR A 2 1.48 9.16 -15.64
N ARG A 3 1.70 8.15 -16.47
CA ARG A 3 2.53 6.98 -16.14
C ARG A 3 3.99 7.45 -15.98
N PRO A 4 4.63 7.29 -14.80
CA PRO A 4 5.97 7.81 -14.58
C PRO A 4 6.99 7.09 -15.47
N ILE A 5 7.95 7.86 -16.02
CA ILE A 5 9.01 7.33 -16.90
C ILE A 5 10.34 7.44 -16.14
N ILE A 6 10.98 6.29 -15.94
CA ILE A 6 12.31 6.17 -15.35
C ILE A 6 13.33 6.11 -16.50
N THR A 7 14.21 7.09 -16.50
CA THR A 7 15.23 7.32 -17.53
C THR A 7 16.62 6.97 -17.01
N GLU A 8 17.60 6.99 -17.90
CA GLU A 8 19.01 6.82 -17.56
C GLU A 8 19.48 7.86 -16.51
N ALA A 9 19.00 9.10 -16.59
CA ALA A 9 19.38 10.16 -15.65
C ALA A 9 18.96 9.84 -14.21
N ASP A 10 17.77 9.25 -14.03
CA ASP A 10 17.27 8.83 -12.72
C ASP A 10 18.17 7.75 -12.10
N ILE A 11 18.67 6.83 -12.93
CA ILE A 11 19.58 5.77 -12.50
C ILE A 11 20.97 6.32 -12.19
N LEU A 12 21.47 7.29 -12.96
CA LEU A 12 22.77 7.93 -12.73
C LEU A 12 22.83 8.71 -11.41
N ALA A 13 21.70 9.24 -10.94
CA ALA A 13 21.61 9.95 -9.67
C ALA A 13 21.75 9.04 -8.43
N LEU A 14 21.65 7.72 -8.58
CA LEU A 14 21.72 6.75 -7.48
C LEU A 14 23.15 6.30 -7.18
N GLU A 15 23.37 5.68 -6.03
CA GLU A 15 24.64 5.02 -5.69
C GLU A 15 24.72 3.61 -6.31
N PRO A 16 25.88 3.16 -6.82
CA PRO A 16 26.05 1.80 -7.33
C PRO A 16 25.76 0.74 -6.25
N GLY A 17 25.19 -0.40 -6.65
CA GLY A 17 24.88 -1.50 -5.73
C GLY A 17 23.60 -1.31 -4.90
N THR A 18 22.87 -0.21 -5.07
CA THR A 18 21.65 0.07 -4.29
C THR A 18 20.38 -0.54 -4.90
N ALA A 19 19.33 -0.66 -4.09
CA ALA A 19 18.00 -1.00 -4.59
C ALA A 19 17.20 0.27 -4.87
N PHE A 20 16.53 0.32 -6.03
CA PHE A 20 15.69 1.45 -6.45
C PHE A 20 14.24 1.00 -6.61
N SER A 21 13.34 1.55 -5.79
CA SER A 21 11.91 1.23 -5.84
C SER A 21 11.20 2.11 -6.87
N VAL A 22 10.50 1.50 -7.81
CA VAL A 22 9.72 2.20 -8.84
C VAL A 22 8.23 1.87 -8.71
N PRO A 23 7.32 2.81 -9.01
CA PRO A 23 5.89 2.52 -9.06
C PRO A 23 5.55 1.31 -9.94
N PRO A 24 4.52 0.53 -9.61
CA PRO A 24 4.17 -0.70 -10.34
C PRO A 24 3.90 -0.44 -11.82
N ASP A 25 3.31 0.72 -12.12
CA ASP A 25 2.99 1.16 -13.47
C ASP A 25 4.12 1.94 -14.14
N ALA A 26 5.28 2.18 -13.52
CA ALA A 26 6.36 2.93 -14.15
C ALA A 26 6.84 2.29 -15.46
N LEU A 27 7.07 3.13 -16.47
CA LEU A 27 7.82 2.79 -17.68
C LEU A 27 9.30 2.98 -17.39
N ILE A 28 10.11 1.97 -17.67
CA ILE A 28 11.56 2.05 -17.52
C ILE A 28 12.15 2.01 -18.92
N THR A 29 12.94 3.01 -19.30
CA THR A 29 13.55 3.03 -20.63
C THR A 29 14.62 1.92 -20.75
N PRO A 30 14.90 1.42 -21.96
CA PRO A 30 15.98 0.44 -22.16
C PRO A 30 17.33 0.94 -21.61
N ALA A 31 17.66 2.22 -21.87
CA ALA A 31 18.87 2.84 -21.35
C ALA A 31 18.94 2.83 -19.81
N ALA A 32 17.81 3.07 -19.13
CA ALA A 32 17.76 2.97 -17.66
C ALA A 32 18.02 1.54 -17.17
N GLN A 33 17.48 0.52 -17.84
CA GLN A 33 17.72 -0.88 -17.48
C GLN A 33 19.19 -1.29 -17.68
N ASP A 34 19.79 -0.90 -18.79
CA ASP A 34 21.19 -1.20 -19.08
C ASP A 34 22.11 -0.55 -18.05
N ARG A 35 21.87 0.73 -17.71
CA ARG A 35 22.65 1.44 -16.70
C ARG A 35 22.48 0.89 -15.30
N ALA A 36 21.27 0.44 -14.94
CA ALA A 36 21.06 -0.19 -13.64
C ALA A 36 21.87 -1.49 -13.54
N ARG A 37 21.90 -2.29 -14.61
CA ARG A 37 22.69 -3.54 -14.67
C ARG A 37 24.18 -3.27 -14.51
N GLU A 38 24.72 -2.28 -15.23
CA GLU A 38 26.14 -1.92 -15.17
C GLU A 38 26.57 -1.41 -13.79
N ARG A 39 25.71 -0.66 -13.11
CA ARG A 39 25.98 -0.10 -11.78
C ARG A 39 25.60 -1.03 -10.63
N GLY A 40 25.12 -2.24 -10.93
CA GLY A 40 24.62 -3.18 -9.93
C GLY A 40 23.41 -2.66 -9.14
N ILE A 41 22.61 -1.75 -9.72
CA ILE A 41 21.41 -1.20 -9.10
C ILE A 41 20.25 -2.16 -9.35
N GLU A 42 19.62 -2.63 -8.28
CA GLU A 42 18.46 -3.51 -8.36
C GLU A 42 17.17 -2.69 -8.45
N ILE A 43 16.56 -2.62 -9.65
CA ILE A 43 15.25 -1.97 -9.81
C ILE A 43 14.15 -2.91 -9.32
N ARG A 44 13.46 -2.52 -8.25
CA ARG A 44 12.31 -3.25 -7.70
C ARG A 44 11.03 -2.50 -8.02
N ARG A 45 10.07 -3.17 -8.66
CA ARG A 45 8.71 -2.63 -8.75
C ARG A 45 8.07 -2.72 -7.37
N SER A 46 7.54 -1.62 -6.88
CA SER A 46 6.63 -1.64 -5.74
C SER A 46 5.46 -2.58 -6.06
N PRO A 47 4.95 -3.33 -5.09
CA PRO A 47 3.78 -4.19 -5.31
C PRO A 47 2.64 -3.38 -5.91
N ASN A 48 1.94 -3.97 -6.89
CA ASN A 48 0.66 -3.45 -7.35
C ASN A 48 -0.39 -4.01 -6.39
N PRO A 49 -0.94 -3.23 -5.46
CA PRO A 49 -1.96 -3.78 -4.59
C PRO A 49 -3.13 -4.21 -5.48
N SER A 50 -3.58 -5.46 -5.29
CA SER A 50 -4.73 -5.96 -6.05
C SER A 50 -5.87 -4.96 -5.89
N ARG A 51 -6.55 -4.62 -6.99
CA ARG A 51 -7.78 -3.80 -6.91
C ARG A 51 -8.88 -4.52 -6.12
N GLU A 52 -8.64 -5.76 -5.71
CA GLU A 52 -9.55 -6.60 -4.93
C GLU A 52 -9.17 -6.63 -3.44
N ALA A 53 -8.04 -6.05 -3.02
CA ALA A 53 -7.68 -5.94 -1.61
C ALA A 53 -8.20 -4.64 -0.96
N VAL A 54 -8.79 -4.78 0.22
CA VAL A 54 -9.29 -3.68 1.06
C VAL A 54 -8.76 -3.82 2.48
N ALA A 55 -8.11 -2.77 2.99
CA ALA A 55 -7.80 -2.67 4.40
C ALA A 55 -9.04 -2.24 5.20
N LEU A 56 -9.22 -2.83 6.37
CA LEU A 56 -10.19 -2.35 7.36
C LEU A 56 -9.47 -1.96 8.64
N GLY A 57 -9.91 -0.88 9.27
CA GLY A 57 -9.53 -0.51 10.63
C GLY A 57 -10.68 0.19 11.34
N ALA A 58 -10.76 0.04 12.65
CA ALA A 58 -11.73 0.73 13.49
C ALA A 58 -11.23 0.89 14.91
N ASP A 59 -11.68 1.91 15.62
CA ASP A 59 -11.59 1.89 17.08
C ASP A 59 -12.67 0.98 17.70
N HIS A 60 -12.77 1.01 19.03
CA HIS A 60 -13.73 0.23 19.78
C HIS A 60 -15.19 0.58 19.45
N ALA A 61 -15.49 1.84 19.16
CA ALA A 61 -16.84 2.28 18.79
C ALA A 61 -17.21 1.80 17.37
N GLY A 62 -16.24 1.76 16.45
CA GLY A 62 -16.43 1.27 15.09
C GLY A 62 -16.35 -0.25 14.92
N PHE A 63 -15.92 -1.01 15.94
CA PHE A 63 -15.64 -2.45 15.84
C PHE A 63 -16.82 -3.28 15.30
N ALA A 64 -18.02 -3.08 15.86
CA ALA A 64 -19.20 -3.85 15.47
C ALA A 64 -19.60 -3.62 13.99
N LEU A 65 -19.41 -2.39 13.49
CA LEU A 65 -19.66 -2.07 12.08
C LEU A 65 -18.55 -2.63 11.18
N LYS A 66 -17.29 -2.58 11.62
CA LYS A 66 -16.14 -3.18 10.91
C LYS A 66 -16.36 -4.66 10.65
N GLU A 67 -16.79 -5.44 11.63
CA GLU A 67 -16.99 -6.88 11.46
C GLU A 67 -18.14 -7.19 10.48
N LYS A 68 -19.22 -6.41 10.51
CA LYS A 68 -20.31 -6.53 9.51
C LYS A 68 -19.82 -6.21 8.10
N LEU A 69 -19.06 -5.12 7.97
CA LEU A 69 -18.50 -4.69 6.68
C LEU A 69 -17.49 -5.70 6.14
N LYS A 70 -16.64 -6.26 7.00
CA LYS A 70 -15.68 -7.32 6.67
C LYS A 70 -16.37 -8.54 6.07
N ALA A 71 -17.41 -9.04 6.72
CA ALA A 71 -18.18 -10.18 6.21
C ALA A 71 -18.81 -9.86 4.84
N TRP A 72 -19.37 -8.65 4.69
CA TRP A 72 -19.97 -8.21 3.42
C TRP A 72 -18.95 -8.08 2.28
N LEU A 73 -17.78 -7.48 2.53
CA LEU A 73 -16.70 -7.35 1.54
C LEU A 73 -16.17 -8.72 1.10
N ILE A 74 -15.99 -9.65 2.05
CA ILE A 74 -15.58 -11.02 1.74
C ILE A 74 -16.64 -11.71 0.86
N ALA A 75 -17.93 -11.54 1.17
CA ALA A 75 -19.02 -12.10 0.36
C ALA A 75 -19.07 -11.52 -1.07
N LEU A 76 -18.57 -10.30 -1.27
CA LEU A 76 -18.43 -9.68 -2.59
C LEU A 76 -17.14 -10.10 -3.33
N GLY A 77 -16.30 -10.94 -2.74
CA GLY A 77 -15.07 -11.44 -3.33
C GLY A 77 -13.85 -10.56 -3.12
N TYR A 78 -13.91 -9.57 -2.22
CA TYR A 78 -12.73 -8.78 -1.85
C TYR A 78 -11.84 -9.55 -0.88
N GLU A 79 -10.53 -9.43 -1.06
CA GLU A 79 -9.55 -9.80 -0.04
C GLU A 79 -9.53 -8.72 1.04
N VAL A 80 -9.78 -9.10 2.30
CA VAL A 80 -9.85 -8.15 3.41
C VAL A 80 -8.66 -8.33 4.34
N ARG A 81 -7.93 -7.23 4.58
CA ARG A 81 -6.86 -7.17 5.59
C ARG A 81 -7.30 -6.29 6.76
N ASP A 82 -7.45 -6.91 7.92
CA ASP A 82 -7.95 -6.27 9.14
C ASP A 82 -6.79 -5.79 10.01
N PHE A 83 -6.72 -4.47 10.26
CA PHE A 83 -5.69 -3.82 11.07
C PHE A 83 -6.15 -3.59 12.52
N GLY A 84 -7.33 -4.11 12.88
CA GLY A 84 -7.92 -4.00 14.20
C GLY A 84 -8.81 -2.75 14.34
N THR A 85 -9.36 -2.49 15.51
CA THR A 85 -9.33 -3.34 16.71
C THR A 85 -10.00 -4.70 16.47
N PHE A 86 -9.68 -5.68 17.31
CA PHE A 86 -10.17 -7.06 17.19
C PHE A 86 -11.23 -7.42 18.23
N ASP A 87 -11.59 -6.45 19.08
CA ASP A 87 -12.65 -6.55 20.07
C ASP A 87 -13.11 -5.14 20.49
N GLU A 88 -14.11 -5.09 21.38
CA GLU A 88 -14.73 -3.85 21.86
C GLU A 88 -13.92 -3.15 22.97
N ARG A 89 -12.70 -3.60 23.28
CA ARG A 89 -11.89 -2.92 24.31
C ARG A 89 -11.46 -1.54 23.82
N PRO A 90 -11.53 -0.51 24.67
CA PRO A 90 -11.09 0.83 24.32
C PRO A 90 -9.67 0.86 23.76
N VAL A 91 -9.53 1.55 22.64
CA VAL A 91 -8.26 1.79 21.95
C VAL A 91 -8.28 3.18 21.33
N ASP A 92 -7.10 3.72 21.08
CA ASP A 92 -6.93 4.99 20.41
C ASP A 92 -7.04 4.82 18.89
N TYR A 93 -8.06 5.46 18.31
CA TYR A 93 -8.27 5.48 16.85
C TYR A 93 -7.03 5.90 16.05
N PRO A 94 -6.27 6.95 16.44
CA PRO A 94 -5.10 7.38 15.66
C PRO A 94 -4.05 6.30 15.44
N ASP A 95 -3.86 5.37 16.37
CA ASP A 95 -2.88 4.28 16.22
C ASP A 95 -3.28 3.28 15.14
N ILE A 96 -4.58 3.01 15.01
CA ILE A 96 -5.13 2.16 13.96
C ILE A 96 -5.11 2.90 12.63
N ALA A 97 -5.61 4.13 12.60
CA ALA A 97 -5.64 4.97 11.42
C ALA A 97 -4.25 5.17 10.82
N HIS A 98 -3.24 5.43 11.66
CA HIS A 98 -1.85 5.58 11.22
C HIS A 98 -1.30 4.30 10.59
N ARG A 99 -1.50 3.13 11.22
CA ARG A 99 -1.04 1.84 10.67
C ARG A 99 -1.67 1.56 9.31
N VAL A 100 -2.97 1.79 9.15
CA VAL A 100 -3.70 1.63 7.90
C VAL A 100 -3.22 2.62 6.83
N ALA A 101 -3.13 3.91 7.18
CA ALA A 101 -2.69 4.96 6.27
C ALA A 101 -1.26 4.71 5.77
N ARG A 102 -0.36 4.21 6.62
CA ARG A 102 1.00 3.83 6.20
C ARG A 102 1.00 2.69 5.20
N ALA A 103 0.19 1.65 5.40
CA ALA A 103 0.10 0.52 4.47
C ALA A 103 -0.38 0.99 3.09
N VAL A 104 -1.38 1.87 3.06
CA VAL A 104 -1.88 2.49 1.81
C VAL A 104 -0.81 3.37 1.16
N SER A 105 -0.18 4.27 1.93
CA SER A 105 0.86 5.17 1.42
C SER A 105 2.08 4.45 0.84
N ARG A 106 2.39 3.24 1.33
CA ARG A 106 3.48 2.39 0.83
C ARG A 106 3.10 1.53 -0.37
N GLY A 107 1.83 1.58 -0.80
CA GLY A 107 1.32 0.73 -1.87
C GLY A 107 1.17 -0.75 -1.47
N GLU A 108 1.21 -1.07 -0.17
CA GLU A 108 0.96 -2.43 0.30
C GLU A 108 -0.51 -2.84 0.08
N ILE A 109 -1.42 -1.86 0.12
CA ILE A 109 -2.87 -2.01 -0.11
C ILE A 109 -3.39 -0.82 -0.91
N ALA A 110 -4.35 -1.05 -1.80
CA ALA A 110 -4.86 -0.05 -2.74
C ALA A 110 -5.79 0.97 -2.06
N ARG A 111 -6.60 0.51 -1.11
CA ARG A 111 -7.61 1.32 -0.43
C ARG A 111 -7.91 0.77 0.96
N ALA A 112 -8.39 1.64 1.83
CA ALA A 112 -8.80 1.29 3.17
C ALA A 112 -10.15 1.91 3.53
N ILE A 113 -10.86 1.28 4.48
CA ILE A 113 -12.01 1.84 5.15
C ILE A 113 -11.69 1.90 6.64
N LEU A 114 -11.79 3.10 7.21
CA LEU A 114 -11.60 3.35 8.63
C LEU A 114 -12.94 3.75 9.25
N LEU A 115 -13.18 3.31 10.48
CA LEU A 115 -14.45 3.52 11.19
C LEU A 115 -14.15 3.99 12.62
N ASP A 116 -14.77 5.08 13.06
CA ASP A 116 -14.83 5.45 14.48
C ASP A 116 -16.29 5.57 14.96
N GLY A 117 -16.51 6.15 16.15
CA GLY A 117 -17.85 6.37 16.68
C GLY A 117 -18.68 7.43 15.94
N ALA A 118 -18.06 8.29 15.15
CA ALA A 118 -18.66 9.39 14.41
C ALA A 118 -18.63 9.23 12.88
N GLY A 119 -17.75 8.39 12.33
CA GLY A 119 -17.56 8.17 10.89
C GLY A 119 -16.54 7.09 10.56
#